data_AF-X8IXY1-F1
#
_entry.id   AF-X8IXY1-F1
#
_cell.length_a   1.000
_cell.length_b   1.000
_cell.length_c   1.000
_cell.angle_alpha   90.00
_cell.angle_beta   90.00
_cell.angle_gamma   90.00
#
_symmetry.space_group_name_H-M   'P 1'
#
loop_
_entity.id
_entity.type
_entity.pdbx_description
1 polymer ?
#
loop_
_entity_poly.entity_id
_entity_poly.type
_entity_poly.pdbx_seq_one_letter_code
_entity_poly.pdbx_strand_id
1 'polypeptide(L)'
;MVIPNAIPEYTWSPTHYNNGADFVYSDAATQPLFELLSLQSGERVVDMGCGTGELTLRLQELTGEEGLVLGVDANESMLEIAKKNGIKTLFCCDLQKFVMPDKFREWTGTFDAVFTNSTLHWCKQDPHGPVKAAMSLLKPGGRFVGELCGHMSALGIRGAFSQVLKRRGIEPADPWYFPLPADYAKASHT
;
A
#
# COMPACT_ATOMS: atom_id res chain seq x y z
N MET A 1 16.04 -33.44 -8.06
CA MET A 1 15.57 -32.11 -8.51
C MET A 1 15.71 -31.18 -7.32
N VAL A 2 16.74 -30.32 -7.33
CA VAL A 2 17.04 -29.42 -6.21
C VAL A 2 16.13 -28.20 -6.37
N ILE A 3 15.16 -28.03 -5.47
CA ILE A 3 14.34 -26.81 -5.43
C ILE A 3 15.20 -25.76 -4.71
N PRO A 4 15.51 -24.61 -5.32
CA PRO A 4 16.33 -23.59 -4.69
C PRO A 4 15.68 -23.08 -3.39
N ASN A 5 16.45 -23.01 -2.31
CA ASN A 5 16.06 -22.52 -0.98
C ASN A 5 15.92 -20.98 -0.88
N ALA A 6 15.85 -20.27 -2.01
CA ALA A 6 15.67 -18.82 -2.01
C ALA A 6 14.20 -18.50 -2.31
N ILE A 7 13.51 -17.87 -1.35
CA ILE A 7 12.28 -17.15 -1.64
C ILE A 7 12.67 -16.06 -2.65
N PRO A 8 12.12 -16.03 -3.87
CA PRO A 8 12.42 -14.98 -4.82
C PRO A 8 12.06 -13.63 -4.18
N GLU A 9 12.92 -12.62 -4.32
CA GLU A 9 12.49 -11.23 -4.12
C GLU A 9 11.30 -11.00 -5.06
N TYR A 10 10.12 -10.79 -4.49
CA TYR A 10 8.91 -10.60 -5.27
C TYR A 10 8.89 -9.18 -5.83
N THR A 11 9.33 -9.04 -7.08
CA THR A 11 9.24 -7.77 -7.81
C THR A 11 7.93 -7.72 -8.58
N TRP A 12 7.11 -6.69 -8.30
CA TRP A 12 5.90 -6.47 -9.09
C TRP A 12 6.25 -6.12 -10.55
N SER A 13 5.61 -6.82 -11.49
CA SER A 13 5.66 -6.47 -12.92
C SER A 13 4.46 -5.59 -13.24
N PRO A 14 4.66 -4.34 -13.70
CA PRO A 14 3.57 -3.46 -14.06
C PRO A 14 2.68 -4.03 -15.18
N THR A 15 3.27 -4.74 -16.13
CA THR A 15 2.52 -5.37 -17.23
C THR A 15 1.61 -6.50 -16.75
N HIS A 16 1.96 -7.21 -15.67
CA HIS A 16 1.05 -8.20 -15.09
C HIS A 16 -0.01 -7.58 -14.19
N TYR A 17 0.31 -6.49 -13.49
CA TYR A 17 -0.63 -5.75 -12.65
C TYR A 17 -1.76 -5.16 -13.50
N ASN A 18 -1.43 -4.38 -14.53
CA ASN A 18 -2.41 -3.68 -15.37
C ASN A 18 -3.21 -4.59 -16.32
N ASN A 19 -2.89 -5.89 -16.42
CA ASN A 19 -3.59 -6.86 -17.29
C ASN A 19 -4.46 -7.86 -16.51
N GLY A 20 -4.49 -7.80 -15.16
CA GLY A 20 -5.17 -8.81 -14.35
C GLY A 20 -5.60 -8.37 -12.95
N ALA A 21 -5.22 -7.16 -12.52
CA ALA A 21 -5.57 -6.61 -11.22
C ALA A 21 -6.55 -5.43 -11.29
N ASP A 22 -7.24 -5.21 -12.42
CA ASP A 22 -8.16 -4.08 -12.64
C ASP A 22 -9.23 -3.93 -11.56
N PHE A 23 -9.64 -5.04 -10.94
CA PHE A 23 -10.60 -5.03 -9.85
C PHE A 23 -10.09 -4.26 -8.61
N VAL A 24 -8.77 -4.22 -8.36
CA VAL A 24 -8.12 -3.59 -7.20
C VAL A 24 -8.30 -2.07 -7.20
N TYR A 25 -8.38 -1.46 -8.38
CA TYR A 25 -8.61 -0.01 -8.55
C TYR A 25 -9.94 0.32 -9.22
N SER A 26 -10.84 -0.67 -9.34
CA SER A 26 -12.19 -0.42 -9.87
C SER A 26 -13.00 0.50 -8.94
N ASP A 27 -13.91 1.28 -9.52
CA ASP A 27 -14.80 2.15 -8.73
C ASP A 27 -15.61 1.35 -7.71
N ALA A 28 -16.13 0.20 -8.09
CA ALA A 28 -16.92 -0.64 -7.19
C ALA A 28 -16.13 -1.14 -5.97
N ALA A 29 -14.83 -1.44 -6.15
CA ALA A 29 -13.98 -1.88 -5.05
C ALA A 29 -13.49 -0.72 -4.17
N THR A 30 -13.28 0.45 -4.75
CA THR A 30 -12.59 1.56 -4.08
C THR A 30 -13.52 2.65 -3.56
N GLN A 31 -14.76 2.75 -4.07
CA GLN A 31 -15.69 3.81 -3.67
C GLN A 31 -15.91 3.88 -2.14
N PRO A 32 -16.17 2.78 -1.40
CA PRO A 32 -16.33 2.85 0.05
C PRO A 32 -15.08 3.36 0.77
N LEU A 33 -13.89 3.05 0.23
CA LEU A 33 -12.62 3.53 0.76
C LEU A 33 -12.46 5.04 0.55
N PHE A 34 -12.84 5.57 -0.62
CA PHE A 34 -12.84 7.01 -0.88
C PHE A 34 -13.90 7.75 -0.07
N GLU A 35 -15.06 7.14 0.20
CA GLU A 35 -16.09 7.71 1.10
C GLU A 35 -15.58 7.82 2.54
N LEU A 36 -14.89 6.80 3.05
CA LEU A 36 -14.20 6.85 4.34
C LEU A 36 -13.06 7.87 4.35
N LEU A 37 -12.31 7.97 3.26
CA LEU A 37 -11.27 8.98 3.10
C LEU A 37 -11.88 10.38 3.10
N SER A 38 -13.07 10.60 2.56
CA SER A 38 -13.77 11.90 2.55
C SER A 38 -12.84 13.07 2.18
N LEU A 39 -12.03 12.88 1.12
CA LEU A 39 -11.01 13.83 0.71
C LEU A 39 -11.62 15.13 0.20
N GLN A 40 -11.05 16.26 0.60
CA GLN A 40 -11.50 17.59 0.21
C GLN A 40 -10.51 18.25 -0.77
N SER A 41 -11.04 19.16 -1.60
CA SER A 41 -10.21 20.02 -2.46
C SER A 41 -9.21 20.81 -1.61
N GLY A 42 -7.98 20.93 -2.08
CA GLY A 42 -6.89 21.62 -1.38
C GLY A 42 -6.17 20.79 -0.31
N GLU A 43 -6.67 19.60 0.05
CA GLU A 43 -5.99 18.74 1.04
C GLU A 43 -4.68 18.16 0.49
N ARG A 44 -3.77 17.86 1.44
CA ARG A 44 -2.54 17.12 1.22
C ARG A 44 -2.73 15.66 1.60
N VAL A 45 -2.48 14.75 0.66
CA VAL A 45 -2.62 13.31 0.87
C VAL A 45 -1.37 12.54 0.44
N VAL A 46 -1.02 11.50 1.19
CA VAL A 46 -0.02 10.50 0.79
C VAL A 46 -0.70 9.23 0.35
N ASP A 47 -0.31 8.69 -0.81
CA ASP A 47 -0.70 7.36 -1.28
C ASP A 47 0.44 6.36 -1.04
N MET A 48 0.29 5.53 -0.01
CA MET A 48 1.27 4.53 0.41
C MET A 48 1.07 3.20 -0.34
N GLY A 49 2.04 2.87 -1.18
CA GLY A 49 1.99 1.76 -2.14
C GLY A 49 1.16 2.15 -3.37
N CYS A 50 1.52 3.27 -3.99
CA CYS A 50 0.75 3.87 -5.09
C CYS A 50 0.76 3.05 -6.39
N GLY A 51 1.68 2.08 -6.53
CA GLY A 51 1.81 1.27 -7.73
C GLY A 51 1.98 2.12 -9.00
N THR A 52 1.19 1.79 -10.01
CA THR A 52 1.11 2.48 -11.32
C THR A 52 0.28 3.76 -11.32
N GLY A 53 -0.24 4.16 -10.15
CA GLY A 53 -0.80 5.49 -9.92
C GLY A 53 -2.27 5.68 -10.26
N GLU A 54 -3.03 4.62 -10.54
CA GLU A 54 -4.45 4.71 -10.92
C GLU A 54 -5.28 5.41 -9.85
N LEU A 55 -5.13 5.03 -8.58
CA LEU A 55 -5.84 5.68 -7.47
C LEU A 55 -5.20 7.01 -7.09
N THR A 56 -3.88 7.15 -7.28
CA THR A 56 -3.17 8.41 -7.08
C THR A 56 -3.66 9.49 -8.04
N LEU A 57 -4.02 9.14 -9.27
CA LEU A 57 -4.63 10.07 -10.23
C LEU A 57 -5.98 10.57 -9.72
N ARG A 58 -6.83 9.66 -9.25
CA ARG A 58 -8.12 10.02 -8.65
C ARG A 58 -7.94 10.91 -7.42
N LEU A 59 -6.94 10.64 -6.58
CA LEU A 59 -6.59 11.53 -5.48
C LEU A 59 -6.21 12.93 -6.00
N GLN A 60 -5.38 13.04 -7.05
CA GLN A 60 -5.00 14.33 -7.63
C GLN A 60 -6.21 15.10 -8.18
N GLU A 61 -7.16 14.41 -8.81
CA GLU A 61 -8.40 15.00 -9.29
C GLU A 61 -9.26 15.56 -8.15
N LEU A 62 -9.41 14.80 -7.07
CA LEU A 62 -10.19 15.19 -5.89
C LEU A 62 -9.55 16.35 -5.10
N THR A 63 -8.23 16.34 -4.95
CA THR A 63 -7.50 17.42 -4.27
C THR A 63 -7.44 18.70 -5.09
N GLY A 64 -7.58 18.62 -6.41
CA GLY A 64 -7.47 19.76 -7.32
C GLY A 64 -6.07 20.37 -7.36
N GLU A 65 -5.96 21.54 -7.99
CA GLU A 65 -4.68 22.22 -8.24
C GLU A 65 -4.04 22.82 -6.98
N GLU A 66 -4.84 23.16 -5.98
CA GLU A 66 -4.38 23.74 -4.71
C GLU A 66 -3.90 22.67 -3.71
N GLY A 67 -4.27 21.40 -3.95
CA GLY A 67 -3.88 20.29 -3.10
C GLY A 67 -2.56 19.64 -3.50
N LEU A 68 -2.16 18.63 -2.73
CA LEU A 68 -0.91 17.91 -2.94
C LEU A 68 -1.14 16.41 -2.77
N VAL A 69 -0.69 15.63 -3.76
CA VAL A 69 -0.66 14.17 -3.66
C VAL A 69 0.77 13.68 -3.77
N LEU A 70 1.20 12.93 -2.77
CA LEU A 70 2.52 12.28 -2.72
C LEU A 70 2.34 10.77 -2.85
N GLY A 71 2.75 10.19 -3.98
CA GLY A 71 2.77 8.73 -4.15
C GLY A 71 4.10 8.13 -3.67
N VAL A 72 4.02 7.01 -2.96
CA VAL A 72 5.17 6.25 -2.46
C VAL A 72 5.02 4.80 -2.84
N ASP A 73 6.05 4.19 -3.43
CA ASP A 73 6.08 2.76 -3.70
C ASP A 73 7.50 2.22 -3.51
N ALA A 74 7.64 0.93 -3.19
CA ALA A 74 8.95 0.29 -3.04
C ALA A 74 9.59 -0.08 -4.40
N ASN A 75 8.83 -0.04 -5.49
CA ASN A 75 9.27 -0.48 -6.80
C ASN A 75 9.45 0.69 -7.78
N GLU A 76 10.69 0.98 -8.15
CA GLU A 76 11.01 2.05 -9.11
C GLU A 76 10.30 1.85 -10.46
N SER A 77 10.14 0.62 -10.94
CA SER A 77 9.47 0.35 -12.22
C SER A 77 7.98 0.71 -12.21
N MET A 78 7.33 0.61 -11.05
CA MET A 78 5.95 1.08 -10.85
C MET A 78 5.88 2.60 -10.91
N LEU A 79 6.79 3.27 -10.19
CA LEU A 79 6.87 4.73 -10.16
C LEU A 79 7.16 5.35 -11.53
N GLU A 80 7.98 4.70 -12.36
CA GLU A 80 8.23 5.14 -13.73
C GLU A 80 6.94 5.14 -14.58
N ILE A 81 6.02 4.21 -14.34
CA ILE A 81 4.72 4.18 -15.02
C ILE A 81 3.75 5.16 -14.39
N ALA A 82 3.69 5.25 -13.06
CA ALA A 82 2.89 6.28 -12.39
C ALA A 82 3.23 7.69 -12.87
N LYS A 83 4.53 7.98 -13.06
CA LYS A 83 4.99 9.23 -13.63
C LYS A 83 4.50 9.44 -15.06
N LYS A 84 4.54 8.40 -15.91
CA LYS A 84 4.01 8.45 -17.29
C LYS A 84 2.49 8.64 -17.31
N ASN A 85 1.79 8.10 -16.33
CA ASN A 85 0.35 8.24 -16.15
C ASN A 85 -0.05 9.63 -15.63
N GLY A 86 0.90 10.50 -15.27
CA GLY A 86 0.65 11.89 -14.90
C GLY A 86 0.70 12.17 -13.40
N ILE A 87 1.26 11.26 -12.60
CA ILE A 87 1.50 11.54 -11.18
C ILE A 87 2.65 12.52 -11.03
N LYS A 88 2.37 13.63 -10.35
CA LYS A 88 3.27 14.79 -10.27
C LYS A 88 4.40 14.60 -9.26
N THR A 89 4.13 13.91 -8.15
CA THR A 89 5.08 13.84 -7.02
C THR A 89 5.17 12.41 -6.48
N LEU A 90 6.37 11.83 -6.61
CA LEU A 90 6.66 10.44 -6.29
C LEU A 90 8.02 10.29 -5.60
N PHE A 91 8.18 9.23 -4.81
CA PHE A 91 9.51 8.66 -4.48
C PHE A 91 9.46 7.17 -4.15
N CYS A 92 10.62 6.53 -4.33
CA CYS A 92 10.83 5.12 -4.03
C CYS A 92 11.18 4.93 -2.55
N CYS A 93 10.41 4.11 -1.83
CA CYS A 93 10.67 3.79 -0.43
C CYS A 93 9.95 2.51 0.02
N ASP A 94 10.65 1.67 0.80
CA ASP A 94 10.02 0.57 1.53
C ASP A 94 9.28 1.12 2.75
N LEU A 95 7.95 0.98 2.75
CA LEU A 95 7.08 1.46 3.83
C LEU A 95 7.39 0.81 5.19
N GLN A 96 7.97 -0.39 5.19
CA GLN A 96 8.39 -1.09 6.40
C GLN A 96 9.59 -0.41 7.10
N LYS A 97 10.35 0.37 6.34
CA LYS A 97 11.54 1.12 6.80
C LYS A 97 11.47 2.54 6.28
N PHE A 98 10.30 3.16 6.41
CA PHE A 98 10.01 4.45 5.81
C PHE A 98 11.00 5.52 6.27
N VAL A 99 11.60 6.22 5.30
CA VAL A 99 12.45 7.38 5.53
C VAL A 99 12.05 8.45 4.53
N MET A 100 11.62 9.61 5.01
CA MET A 100 11.31 10.75 4.16
C MET A 100 12.61 11.29 3.52
N PRO A 101 12.68 11.41 2.19
CA PRO A 101 13.81 12.04 1.52
C PRO A 101 13.97 13.51 1.91
N ASP A 102 15.20 14.02 1.96
CA ASP A 102 15.53 15.40 2.30
C ASP A 102 14.68 16.45 1.58
N LYS A 103 14.43 16.24 0.28
CA LYS A 103 13.59 17.13 -0.55
C LYS A 103 12.13 17.28 -0.08
N PHE A 104 11.63 16.31 0.70
CA PHE A 104 10.27 16.27 1.22
C PHE A 104 10.22 16.34 2.74
N ARG A 105 11.37 16.56 3.41
CA ARG A 105 11.49 16.58 4.88
C ARG A 105 10.47 17.54 5.52
N GLU A 106 10.31 18.72 4.93
CA GLU A 106 9.39 19.77 5.38
C GLU A 106 7.90 19.39 5.27
N TRP A 107 7.56 18.28 4.61
CA TRP A 107 6.18 17.80 4.49
C TRP A 107 5.80 16.81 5.58
N THR A 108 6.76 16.35 6.39
CA THR A 108 6.49 15.48 7.55
C THR A 108 5.53 16.16 8.52
N GLY A 109 4.49 15.44 8.96
CA GLY A 109 3.46 16.00 9.85
C GLY A 109 2.56 17.06 9.22
N THR A 110 2.52 17.19 7.89
CA THR A 110 1.71 18.21 7.19
C THR A 110 0.52 17.66 6.43
N PHE A 111 0.38 16.34 6.33
CA PHE A 111 -0.66 15.71 5.51
C PHE A 111 -2.00 15.64 6.25
N ASP A 112 -3.07 15.99 5.55
CA ASP A 112 -4.45 15.87 6.03
C ASP A 112 -4.91 14.41 6.07
N ALA A 113 -4.42 13.62 5.12
CA ALA A 113 -4.73 12.21 5.01
C ALA A 113 -3.54 11.37 4.56
N VAL A 114 -3.52 10.13 5.00
CA VAL A 114 -2.70 9.06 4.43
C VAL A 114 -3.65 7.99 3.95
N PHE A 115 -3.46 7.57 2.70
CA PHE A 115 -4.27 6.60 1.99
C PHE A 115 -3.40 5.38 1.64
N THR A 116 -3.98 4.19 1.68
CA THR A 116 -3.35 2.98 1.16
C THR A 116 -4.39 1.98 0.69
N ASN A 117 -4.17 1.31 -0.42
CA ASN A 117 -5.10 0.31 -0.95
C ASN A 117 -4.34 -0.94 -1.33
N SER A 118 -4.72 -2.09 -0.77
CA SER A 118 -4.12 -3.39 -1.10
C SER A 118 -2.58 -3.47 -0.96
N THR A 119 -1.97 -2.69 -0.05
CA THR A 119 -0.51 -2.66 0.15
C THR A 119 -0.06 -3.30 1.46
N LEU A 120 -0.74 -3.04 2.57
CA LEU A 120 -0.23 -3.36 3.91
C LEU A 120 0.02 -4.86 4.14
N HIS A 121 -0.70 -5.73 3.45
CA HIS A 121 -0.54 -7.18 3.59
C HIS A 121 0.75 -7.72 2.97
N TRP A 122 1.49 -6.91 2.20
CA TRP A 122 2.83 -7.23 1.70
C TRP A 122 3.94 -6.87 2.69
N CYS A 123 3.63 -6.07 3.72
CA CYS A 123 4.59 -5.56 4.69
C CYS A 123 4.87 -6.56 5.82
N LYS A 124 5.18 -7.82 5.48
CA LYS A 124 5.31 -8.92 6.45
C LYS A 124 6.55 -8.82 7.35
N GLN A 125 7.62 -8.15 6.92
CA GLN A 125 8.88 -8.06 7.67
C GLN A 125 8.76 -7.08 8.85
N ASP A 126 8.09 -5.95 8.63
CA ASP A 126 7.67 -5.04 9.71
C ASP A 126 6.28 -4.46 9.41
N PRO A 127 5.21 -5.14 9.87
CA PRO A 127 3.84 -4.69 9.62
C PRO A 127 3.46 -3.39 10.34
N HIS A 128 4.21 -3.01 11.37
CA HIS A 128 3.94 -1.80 12.14
C HIS A 128 4.63 -0.59 11.52
N GLY A 129 5.69 -0.81 10.72
CA GLY A 129 6.44 0.23 9.99
C GLY A 129 5.54 1.17 9.18
N PRO A 130 4.67 0.66 8.28
CA PRO A 130 3.78 1.52 7.50
C PRO A 130 2.79 2.32 8.35
N VAL A 131 2.28 1.75 9.45
CA VAL A 131 1.36 2.47 10.36
C VAL A 131 2.10 3.61 11.05
N LYS A 132 3.31 3.36 11.56
CA LYS A 132 4.16 4.41 12.17
C LYS A 132 4.51 5.50 11.16
N ALA A 133 4.84 5.11 9.92
CA ALA A 133 5.09 6.04 8.83
C ALA A 133 3.88 6.94 8.58
N ALA A 134 2.68 6.36 8.42
CA ALA A 134 1.44 7.10 8.26
C ALA A 134 1.24 8.11 9.41
N MET A 135 1.38 7.68 10.66
CA MET A 135 1.22 8.56 11.83
C MET A 135 2.24 9.71 11.84
N SER A 136 3.48 9.49 11.40
CA SER A 136 4.51 10.54 11.32
C SER A 136 4.26 11.58 10.22
N LEU A 137 3.50 11.20 9.18
CA LEU A 137 3.18 12.06 8.04
C LEU A 137 1.97 12.96 8.32
N LEU A 138 1.05 12.47 9.15
CA LEU A 138 -0.20 13.16 9.46
C LEU A 138 0.01 14.40 10.33
N LYS A 139 -0.70 15.47 9.99
CA LYS A 139 -0.91 16.60 10.89
C LYS A 139 -1.82 16.20 12.06
N PRO A 140 -1.86 16.97 13.16
CA PRO A 140 -2.86 16.76 14.22
C PRO A 140 -4.29 16.78 13.66
N GLY A 141 -5.05 15.72 13.95
CA GLY A 141 -6.42 15.54 13.43
C GLY A 141 -6.50 15.00 12.00
N GLY A 142 -5.36 14.71 11.36
CA GLY A 142 -5.34 13.99 10.09
C GLY A 142 -5.79 12.53 10.24
N ARG A 143 -6.06 11.88 9.11
CA ARG A 143 -6.67 10.54 9.08
C ARG A 143 -5.86 9.55 8.24
N PHE A 144 -5.71 8.33 8.77
CA PHE A 144 -5.17 7.20 8.02
C PHE A 144 -6.30 6.27 7.60
N VAL A 145 -6.47 6.08 6.30
CA VAL A 145 -7.54 5.26 5.72
C VAL A 145 -6.92 4.25 4.77
N GLY A 146 -7.25 2.97 4.93
CA GLY A 146 -6.74 1.96 4.03
C GLY A 146 -7.55 0.68 3.92
N GLU A 147 -7.41 0.03 2.77
CA GLU A 147 -7.96 -1.29 2.46
C GLU A 147 -6.85 -2.34 2.47
N LEU A 148 -7.14 -3.50 3.05
CA LEU A 148 -6.24 -4.64 3.08
C LEU A 148 -6.99 -5.94 3.36
N CYS A 149 -6.36 -7.06 2.99
CA CYS A 149 -6.72 -8.37 3.51
C CYS A 149 -6.46 -8.46 5.03
N GLY A 150 -7.55 -8.56 5.81
CA GLY A 150 -7.51 -8.75 7.26
C GLY A 150 -7.45 -10.22 7.69
N HIS A 151 -7.47 -10.44 9.00
CA HIS A 151 -7.50 -11.75 9.60
C HIS A 151 -8.58 -12.65 8.96
N MET A 152 -8.25 -13.93 8.76
CA MET A 152 -9.07 -14.94 8.05
C MET A 152 -9.31 -14.71 6.55
N SER A 153 -8.79 -13.64 5.94
CA SER A 153 -8.86 -13.49 4.48
C SER A 153 -8.27 -14.69 3.75
N ALA A 154 -8.99 -15.14 2.72
CA ALA A 154 -8.66 -16.28 1.88
C ALA A 154 -8.34 -17.60 2.63
N LEU A 155 -8.80 -17.79 3.87
CA LEU A 155 -8.44 -18.94 4.71
C LEU A 155 -8.70 -20.29 4.04
N GLY A 156 -9.85 -20.43 3.35
CA GLY A 156 -10.19 -21.67 2.64
C GLY A 156 -9.21 -22.00 1.52
N ILE A 157 -8.91 -21.02 0.66
CA ILE A 157 -7.97 -21.19 -0.47
C ILE A 157 -6.55 -21.41 0.05
N ARG A 158 -6.08 -20.57 0.98
CA ARG A 158 -4.75 -20.70 1.61
C ARG A 158 -4.58 -22.05 2.29
N GLY A 159 -5.60 -22.51 3.00
CA GLY A 159 -5.64 -23.85 3.62
C GLY A 159 -5.53 -24.97 2.58
N ALA A 160 -6.29 -24.89 1.50
CA ALA A 160 -6.23 -25.88 0.42
C ALA A 160 -4.85 -25.93 -0.25
N PHE A 161 -4.26 -24.78 -0.58
CA PHE A 161 -2.90 -24.71 -1.14
C PHE A 161 -1.86 -25.30 -0.17
N SER A 162 -1.93 -24.94 1.11
CA SER A 162 -1.03 -25.47 2.14
C SER A 162 -1.11 -27.01 2.21
N GLN A 163 -2.31 -27.58 2.18
CA GLN A 163 -2.52 -29.03 2.18
C GLN A 163 -1.94 -29.71 0.93
N VAL A 164 -2.17 -29.13 -0.26
CA VAL A 164 -1.64 -29.70 -1.51
C VAL A 164 -0.12 -29.65 -1.57
N LEU A 165 0.51 -28.55 -1.15
CA LEU A 165 1.96 -28.41 -1.12
C LEU A 165 2.61 -29.39 -0.15
N LYS A 166 2.05 -29.53 1.07
CA LYS A 166 2.53 -30.49 2.06
C LYS A 166 2.47 -31.93 1.56
N ARG A 167 1.39 -32.32 0.87
CA ARG A 167 1.27 -33.65 0.24
C ARG A 167 2.34 -33.92 -0.84
N ARG A 168 2.95 -32.88 -1.39
CA ARG A 168 4.03 -32.95 -2.37
C ARG A 168 5.43 -32.82 -1.73
N GLY A 169 5.52 -32.76 -0.40
CA GLY A 169 6.78 -32.57 0.32
C GLY A 169 7.34 -31.15 0.20
N ILE A 170 6.50 -30.15 -0.07
CA ILE A 170 6.89 -28.75 -0.19
C ILE A 170 6.34 -27.99 1.02
N GLU A 171 7.21 -27.27 1.73
CA GLU A 171 6.78 -26.38 2.81
C GLU A 171 6.08 -25.14 2.23
N PRO A 172 4.82 -24.87 2.63
CA PRO A 172 4.08 -23.73 2.12
C PRO A 172 4.60 -22.43 2.71
N ALA A 173 5.09 -21.54 1.86
CA ALA A 173 5.38 -20.16 2.23
C ALA A 173 4.09 -19.32 2.20
N ASP A 174 3.93 -18.43 3.17
CA ASP A 174 2.88 -17.42 3.16
C ASP A 174 3.52 -16.03 3.05
N PRO A 175 3.41 -15.34 1.90
CA PRO A 175 4.07 -14.05 1.71
C PRO A 175 3.37 -12.92 2.46
N TRP A 176 2.15 -13.15 2.95
CA TRP A 176 1.29 -12.08 3.45
C TRP A 176 1.26 -11.96 4.97
N TYR A 177 0.93 -10.76 5.42
CA TYR A 177 0.55 -10.46 6.78
C TYR A 177 -0.90 -10.00 6.83
N PHE A 178 -1.77 -10.79 7.46
CA PHE A 178 -3.22 -10.51 7.58
C PHE A 178 -3.57 -10.18 9.03
N PRO A 179 -3.60 -8.88 9.39
CA PRO A 179 -3.73 -8.43 10.78
C PRO A 179 -5.16 -8.57 11.32
N LEU A 180 -5.26 -8.66 12.64
CA LEU A 180 -6.47 -8.26 13.36
C LEU A 180 -6.49 -6.72 13.48
N PRO A 181 -7.67 -6.07 13.56
CA PRO A 181 -7.76 -4.64 13.83
C PRO A 181 -6.97 -4.19 15.09
N ALA A 182 -6.93 -5.06 16.12
CA ALA A 182 -6.21 -4.80 17.36
C ALA A 182 -4.68 -4.76 17.19
N ASP A 183 -4.12 -5.35 16.13
CA ASP A 183 -2.68 -5.33 15.89
C ASP A 183 -2.21 -3.93 15.47
N TYR A 184 -2.98 -3.28 14.59
CA TYR A 184 -2.70 -1.91 14.15
C TYR A 184 -3.15 -0.83 15.13
N ALA A 185 -4.20 -1.06 15.92
CA ALA A 185 -4.60 -0.12 16.97
C ALA A 185 -3.51 0.10 18.03
N LYS A 186 -2.64 -0.89 18.28
CA LYS A 186 -1.50 -0.73 19.21
C LYS A 186 -0.37 0.12 18.62
N ALA A 187 -0.21 0.11 17.29
CA ALA A 187 0.85 0.84 16.60
C ALA A 187 0.56 2.35 16.49
N SER A 188 -0.71 2.77 16.61
CA SER A 188 -1.12 4.19 16.54
C SER A 188 -0.97 4.96 17.86
N HIS A 189 -0.56 4.31 18.95
CA HIS A 189 -0.48 4.89 20.30
C HIS A 189 0.94 4.94 20.89
N THR A 190 1.97 4.69 20.09
CA THR A 190 3.40 4.81 20.45
C THR A 190 4.03 5.97 19.71
#